data_AF-A0A026X4L2-F1
#
_entry.id   AF-A0A026X4L2-F1
#
_cell.length_a   1.000
_cell.length_b   1.000
_cell.length_c   1.000
_cell.angle_alpha   90.00
_cell.angle_beta   90.00
_cell.angle_gamma   90.00
#
_symmetry.space_group_name_H-M   'P 1'
#
loop_
_entity.id
_entity.type
_entity.pdbx_description
1 polymer ?
#
loop_
_entity_poly.entity_id
_entity_poly.type
_entity_poly.pdbx_seq_one_letter_code
_entity_poly.pdbx_strand_id
1 'polypeptide(L)'
;MVVCCICGIEWMPDSVSFHKFPKSDNIRNRWLAAINKRITNFTLNKHAKICGQHFALECFIVTETGKRYLKSYAVPSIFDMPLKKKYILTQSVSTQYFLVLFYIHIVYSFYENIEVTIFPSPYACIYTC
;
A
#
# COMPACT_ATOMS: atom_id res chain seq x y z
N MET A 1 11.23 -6.25 -11.22
CA MET A 1 10.79 -5.79 -9.89
C MET A 1 11.83 -6.19 -8.85
N VAL A 2 12.25 -5.30 -7.96
CA VAL A 2 13.22 -5.60 -6.91
C VAL A 2 12.46 -5.81 -5.61
N VAL A 3 12.67 -6.95 -4.95
CA VAL A 3 11.95 -7.34 -3.72
C VAL A 3 12.95 -7.68 -2.63
N CYS A 4 12.63 -7.35 -1.39
CA CYS A 4 13.47 -7.68 -0.26
C CYS A 4 13.32 -9.16 0.08
N CYS A 5 14.42 -9.88 0.17
CA CYS A 5 14.42 -11.31 0.45
C CYS A 5 14.17 -11.67 1.93
N ILE A 6 14.02 -10.67 2.82
CA ILE A 6 13.68 -10.87 4.23
C ILE A 6 12.22 -10.51 4.49
N CYS A 7 11.80 -9.27 4.18
CA CYS A 7 10.45 -8.77 4.49
C CYS A 7 9.50 -8.72 3.29
N GLY A 8 9.93 -9.05 2.07
CA GLY A 8 9.07 -9.04 0.88
C GLY A 8 8.69 -7.65 0.36
N ILE A 9 9.22 -6.56 0.93
CA ILE A 9 8.93 -5.21 0.44
C ILE A 9 9.50 -5.01 -0.96
N GLU A 10 8.67 -4.47 -1.85
CA GLU A 10 9.05 -4.06 -3.20
C GLU A 10 9.74 -2.70 -3.19
N TRP A 11 10.73 -2.54 -4.07
CA TRP A 11 11.36 -1.25 -4.29
C TRP A 11 10.43 -0.30 -5.05
N MET A 12 10.31 0.92 -4.53
CA MET A 12 9.67 2.07 -5.14
C MET A 12 10.64 3.28 -5.14
N PRO A 13 10.47 4.27 -6.02
CA PRO A 13 11.36 5.44 -6.11
C PRO A 13 11.59 6.17 -4.77
N ASP A 14 10.53 6.31 -3.96
CA ASP A 14 10.57 6.99 -2.66
C ASP A 14 10.69 6.02 -1.46
N SER A 15 11.03 4.76 -1.72
CA SER A 15 11.15 3.73 -0.69
C SER A 15 12.56 3.64 -0.10
N VAL A 16 12.71 2.71 0.84
CA VAL A 16 13.98 2.35 1.48
C VAL A 16 15.00 1.86 0.45
N SER A 17 16.29 2.08 0.71
CA SER A 17 17.37 1.63 -0.18
C SER A 17 17.46 0.11 -0.24
N PHE A 18 17.91 -0.46 -1.36
CA PHE A 18 18.08 -1.91 -1.51
C PHE A 18 19.55 -2.25 -1.76
N HIS A 19 20.06 -3.17 -0.96
CA HIS A 19 21.46 -3.55 -0.94
C HIS A 19 21.63 -4.98 -1.45
N LYS A 20 22.58 -5.15 -2.38
CA LYS A 20 23.01 -6.47 -2.84
C LYS A 20 23.88 -7.11 -1.77
N PHE A 21 23.95 -8.43 -1.79
CA PHE A 21 24.90 -9.16 -0.95
C PHE A 21 26.34 -8.71 -1.26
N PRO A 22 27.19 -8.60 -0.22
CA PRO A 22 28.58 -8.19 -0.40
C PRO A 22 29.35 -9.22 -1.23
N LYS A 23 30.34 -8.74 -2.00
CA LYS A 23 31.22 -9.60 -2.82
C LYS A 23 32.18 -10.44 -1.96
N SER A 24 32.56 -9.95 -0.79
CA SER A 24 33.46 -10.65 0.12
C SER A 24 32.73 -11.81 0.80
N ASP A 25 33.29 -13.01 0.68
CA ASP A 25 32.74 -14.24 1.26
C ASP A 25 32.56 -14.16 2.77
N ASN A 26 33.53 -13.57 3.47
CA ASN A 26 33.47 -13.42 4.94
C ASN A 26 32.21 -12.69 5.39
N ILE A 27 31.88 -11.59 4.72
CA ILE A 27 30.74 -10.74 5.12
C ILE A 27 29.44 -11.32 4.59
N ARG A 28 29.48 -11.92 3.39
CA ARG A 28 28.35 -12.65 2.82
C ARG A 28 27.91 -13.81 3.71
N ASN A 29 28.86 -14.56 4.26
CA ASN A 29 28.59 -15.66 5.18
C ASN A 29 27.99 -15.15 6.50
N ARG A 30 28.43 -13.99 7.00
CA ARG A 30 27.81 -13.36 8.18
C ARG A 30 26.37 -12.94 7.92
N TRP A 31 26.08 -12.38 6.74
CA TRP A 31 24.70 -12.06 6.35
C TRP A 31 23.83 -13.31 6.29
N LEU A 32 24.32 -14.36 5.62
CA LEU A 32 23.62 -15.64 5.54
C LEU A 32 23.38 -16.25 6.92
N ALA A 33 24.37 -16.24 7.81
CA ALA A 33 24.22 -16.74 9.17
C ALA A 33 23.19 -15.93 9.96
N ALA A 34 23.18 -14.60 9.83
CA ALA A 34 22.17 -13.75 10.47
C ALA A 34 20.75 -14.04 9.94
N ILE A 35 20.60 -14.26 8.62
CA ILE A 35 19.33 -14.58 7.99
C ILE A 35 18.85 -15.97 8.39
N ASN A 36 19.72 -16.99 8.32
CA ASN A 36 19.38 -18.38 8.65
C ASN A 36 18.96 -18.58 10.11
N LYS A 37 19.40 -17.68 11.02
CA LYS A 37 18.93 -17.68 12.42
C LYS A 37 17.45 -17.30 12.56
N ARG A 38 16.87 -16.60 11.58
CA ARG A 38 15.51 -16.07 11.63
C ARG A 38 14.59 -16.64 10.55
N ILE A 39 15.13 -16.97 9.38
CA ILE A 39 14.41 -17.53 8.24
C ILE A 39 14.90 -18.95 8.01
N THR A 40 14.03 -19.93 8.24
CA THR A 40 14.29 -21.34 7.92
C THR A 40 14.21 -21.55 6.41
N ASN A 41 15.11 -22.36 5.84
CA ASN A 41 15.15 -22.71 4.41
C ASN A 41 15.33 -21.53 3.45
N PHE A 42 16.14 -20.53 3.85
CA PHE A 42 16.47 -19.42 2.97
C PHE A 42 17.43 -19.84 1.84
N THR A 43 16.98 -19.73 0.60
CA THR A 43 17.81 -19.96 -0.59
C THR A 43 18.25 -18.63 -1.20
N LEU A 44 19.56 -18.39 -1.20
CA LEU A 44 20.13 -17.17 -1.77
C LEU A 44 20.02 -17.17 -3.30
N ASN A 45 19.20 -16.27 -3.86
CA ASN A 45 19.16 -16.00 -5.30
C ASN A 45 20.24 -14.96 -5.68
N LYS A 46 20.84 -15.07 -6.88
CA LYS A 46 21.77 -14.07 -7.46
C LYS A 46 21.21 -12.64 -7.50
N HIS A 47 19.89 -12.50 -7.54
CA HIS A 47 19.20 -11.21 -7.53
C HIS A 47 18.60 -10.85 -6.17
N ALA A 48 18.87 -11.64 -5.13
CA ALA A 48 18.40 -11.36 -3.79
C ALA A 48 18.98 -10.03 -3.30
N LYS A 49 18.10 -9.17 -2.77
CA LYS A 49 18.47 -7.89 -2.17
C LYS A 49 17.79 -7.76 -0.81
N ILE A 50 18.43 -6.99 0.06
CA ILE A 50 17.91 -6.68 1.39
C ILE A 50 17.62 -5.18 1.44
N CYS A 51 16.45 -4.79 1.96
CA CYS A 51 16.13 -3.38 2.13
C CYS A 51 16.92 -2.77 3.31
N GLY A 52 17.12 -1.46 3.28
CA GLY A 52 17.93 -0.73 4.25
C GLY A 52 17.41 -0.80 5.68
N GLN A 53 16.13 -1.16 5.87
CA GLN A 53 15.50 -1.30 7.19
C GLN A 53 16.08 -2.42 8.03
N HIS A 54 16.71 -3.42 7.40
CA HIS A 54 17.33 -4.53 8.13
C HIS A 54 18.71 -4.18 8.70
N PHE A 55 19.22 -2.99 8.42
CA PHE A 55 20.53 -2.51 8.86
C PHE A 55 20.39 -1.35 9.84
N ALA A 56 21.26 -1.30 10.84
CA ALA A 56 21.35 -0.16 11.74
C ALA A 56 21.75 1.11 10.97
N LEU A 57 21.20 2.26 11.35
CA LEU A 57 21.47 3.55 10.69
C LEU A 57 22.96 3.93 10.72
N GLU A 58 23.66 3.54 11.79
CA GLU A 58 25.10 3.72 11.97
C GLU A 58 25.96 2.93 10.99
N CYS A 59 25.41 1.87 10.38
CA CYS A 59 26.09 1.04 9.40
C CYS A 59 26.07 1.65 7.99
N PHE A 60 25.46 2.82 7.82
CA PHE A 60 25.43 3.53 6.55
C PHE A 60 26.52 4.60 6.46
N ILE A 61 27.10 4.71 5.27
CA ILE A 61 27.94 5.83 4.85
C ILE A 61 27.17 6.58 3.78
N VAL A 62 27.02 7.89 3.95
CA VAL A 62 26.45 8.78 2.93
C VAL A 62 27.62 9.48 2.24
N THR A 63 27.72 9.35 0.93
CA THR A 63 28.71 10.10 0.15
C THR A 63 28.24 11.54 -0.05
N GLU A 64 29.17 12.44 -0.40
CA GLU A 64 28.85 13.84 -0.72
C GLU A 64 27.81 13.98 -1.83
N THR A 65 27.72 13.00 -2.72
CA THR A 65 26.72 12.88 -3.80
C THR A 65 25.35 12.35 -3.32
N GLY A 66 25.14 12.15 -2.02
CA GLY A 66 23.90 11.67 -1.43
C GLY A 66 23.66 10.16 -1.56
N LYS A 67 24.60 9.39 -2.14
CA LYS A 67 24.46 7.93 -2.25
C LYS A 67 24.74 7.27 -0.90
N ARG A 68 23.90 6.31 -0.53
CA ARG A 68 24.01 5.54 0.72
C ARG A 68 24.62 4.17 0.48
N TYR A 69 25.74 3.89 1.13
CA TYR A 69 26.43 2.60 1.11
C TYR A 69 26.43 1.97 2.49
N LEU A 70 26.53 0.64 2.53
CA LEU A 70 26.77 -0.08 3.77
C LEU A 70 28.27 -0.13 4.05
N LYS A 71 28.65 0.08 5.31
CA LYS A 71 30.01 -0.16 5.81
C LYS A 71 30.40 -1.61 5.54
N SER A 72 31.70 -1.86 5.41
CA SER A 72 32.22 -3.21 5.18
C SER A 72 31.68 -4.20 6.22
N TYR A 73 31.77 -3.86 7.51
CA TYR A 73 31.32 -4.73 8.61
C TYR A 73 29.81 -4.82 8.82
N ALA A 74 28.99 -4.08 8.06
CA ALA A 74 27.56 -4.04 8.27
C ALA A 74 26.93 -5.42 8.05
N VAL A 75 26.07 -5.85 8.97
CA VAL A 75 25.29 -7.08 8.88
C VAL A 75 23.82 -6.78 9.15
N PRO A 76 22.88 -7.52 8.53
CA PRO A 76 21.46 -7.36 8.83
C PRO A 76 21.22 -7.82 10.27
N SER A 77 20.72 -6.92 11.11
CA SER A 77 20.50 -7.16 12.54
C SER A 77 19.04 -6.95 12.95
N ILE A 78 18.27 -6.21 12.15
CA ILE A 78 16.87 -5.87 12.45
C ILE A 78 15.96 -6.80 11.67
N PHE A 79 15.26 -7.70 12.35
CA PHE A 79 14.31 -8.64 11.74
C PHE A 79 12.87 -8.44 12.25
N ASP A 80 12.72 -7.91 13.46
CA ASP A 80 11.43 -7.72 14.13
C ASP A 80 10.76 -6.40 13.71
N MET A 81 10.75 -6.10 12.42
CA MET A 81 10.07 -4.89 11.94
C MET A 81 8.61 -5.22 11.65
N PRO A 82 7.63 -4.48 12.21
CA PRO A 82 6.27 -4.59 11.74
C PRO A 82 6.31 -4.24 10.26
N LEU A 83 5.99 -5.21 9.40
CA LEU A 83 5.76 -4.94 7.99
C LEU A 83 4.87 -3.71 7.98
N LYS A 84 5.34 -2.60 7.40
CA LYS A 84 4.40 -1.59 6.94
C LYS A 84 3.55 -2.38 5.96
N LYS A 85 2.41 -2.89 6.43
CA LYS A 85 1.30 -3.24 5.54
C LYS A 85 1.33 -2.08 4.56
N LYS A 86 1.43 -2.38 3.26
CA LYS A 86 0.94 -1.40 2.31
C LYS A 86 -0.38 -1.02 2.95
N TYR A 87 -0.51 0.21 3.43
CA TYR A 87 -1.80 0.84 3.39
C TYR A 87 -2.04 0.77 1.88
N ILE A 88 -2.58 -0.36 1.43
CA ILE A 88 -3.52 -0.36 0.35
C ILE A 88 -4.39 0.76 0.87
N LEU A 89 -4.33 1.90 0.21
CA LEU A 89 -5.49 2.74 0.15
C LEU A 89 -6.54 1.81 -0.48
N THR A 90 -7.04 0.84 0.28
CA THR A 90 -8.44 0.52 0.28
C THR A 90 -8.97 1.84 0.78
N GLN A 91 -9.15 2.78 -0.15
CA GLN A 91 -10.39 3.48 -0.17
C GLN A 91 -11.41 2.35 -0.04
N SER A 92 -11.82 2.09 1.19
CA SER A 92 -13.15 1.63 1.43
C SER A 92 -14.00 2.71 0.76
N VAL A 93 -14.25 2.56 -0.53
CA VAL A 93 -15.44 3.11 -1.18
C VAL A 93 -16.57 2.18 -0.73
N SER A 94 -16.67 1.94 0.59
CA SER A 94 -17.60 2.59 1.48
C SER A 94 -19.00 2.34 0.97
N THR A 95 -19.59 1.31 1.57
CA THR A 95 -21.01 0.98 1.66
C THR A 95 -21.94 2.21 1.70
N GLN A 96 -21.44 3.39 2.07
CA GLN A 96 -22.16 4.66 1.94
C GLN A 96 -22.60 4.99 0.49
N TYR A 97 -21.81 4.71 -0.56
CA TYR A 97 -22.22 5.01 -1.94
C TYR A 97 -23.41 4.13 -2.38
N PHE A 98 -23.41 2.84 -2.02
CA PHE A 98 -24.53 1.95 -2.33
C PHE A 98 -25.80 2.34 -1.57
N LEU A 99 -25.69 2.70 -0.28
CA LEU A 99 -26.83 3.16 0.51
C LEU A 99 -27.41 4.48 -0.01
N VAL A 100 -26.56 5.42 -0.45
CA VAL A 100 -26.99 6.69 -1.03
C VAL A 100 -27.68 6.47 -2.39
N LEU A 101 -27.13 5.62 -3.26
CA LEU A 101 -27.77 5.29 -4.54
C LEU A 101 -29.11 4.56 -4.34
N PHE A 102 -29.20 3.66 -3.35
CA PHE A 102 -30.45 2.98 -3.01
C PHE A 102 -31.51 3.96 -2.45
N TYR A 103 -31.13 4.88 -1.57
CA TYR A 103 -32.02 5.92 -1.07
C TYR A 103 -32.53 6.83 -2.19
N ILE A 104 -31.65 7.28 -3.09
CA ILE A 104 -32.03 8.10 -4.25
C ILE A 104 -33.03 7.33 -5.12
N HIS A 105 -32.80 6.05 -5.41
CA HIS A 105 -33.73 5.24 -6.20
C HIS A 105 -35.09 5.10 -5.50
N ILE A 106 -35.14 4.84 -4.19
CA ILE A 106 -36.39 4.79 -3.43
C ILE A 106 -37.15 6.11 -3.50
N VAL A 107 -36.45 7.25 -3.34
CA VAL A 107 -37.07 8.57 -3.39
C VAL A 107 -37.65 8.85 -4.78
N TYR A 108 -36.89 8.61 -5.86
CA TYR A 108 -37.40 8.79 -7.23
C TYR A 108 -38.60 7.87 -7.53
N SER A 109 -38.55 6.60 -7.11
CA SER A 109 -39.70 5.71 -7.24
C SER A 109 -40.90 6.20 -6.42
N PHE A 110 -40.70 6.81 -5.25
CA PHE A 110 -41.80 7.39 -4.49
C PHE A 110 -42.42 8.60 -5.21
N TYR A 111 -41.61 9.46 -5.82
CA TYR A 111 -42.08 10.64 -6.56
C TYR A 111 -42.85 10.28 -7.85
N GLU A 112 -42.44 9.23 -8.59
CA GLU A 112 -43.21 8.77 -9.76
C GLU A 112 -44.53 8.06 -9.39
N ASN A 113 -44.68 7.58 -8.16
CA ASN A 113 -45.92 6.95 -7.69
C ASN A 113 -46.90 7.96 -7.05
N ILE A 114 -46.61 9.26 -7.05
CA ILE A 114 -47.58 10.32 -6.72
C ILE A 114 -48.24 10.80 -8.03
N GLU A 115 -48.98 9.92 -8.69
CA GLU A 115 -50.14 10.33 -9.48
C GLU A 115 -51.39 10.17 -8.60
N VAL A 116 -51.54 11.10 -7.63
CA VAL A 116 -52.82 11.27 -6.93
C VAL A 116 -53.54 12.47 -7.53
N THR A 117 -54.13 12.21 -8.69
CA THR A 117 -55.56 12.40 -8.94
C THR A 117 -56.35 13.29 -7.95
N ILE A 118 -56.83 14.41 -8.52
CA ILE A 118 -58.12 15.12 -8.31
C ILE A 118 -58.18 16.19 -7.20
N PHE A 119 -58.38 17.47 -7.59
CA PHE A 119 -59.65 18.23 -7.53
C PHE A 119 -59.44 19.73 -7.93
N PRO A 120 -60.49 20.51 -8.28
CA PRO A 120 -60.56 21.29 -9.52
C PRO A 120 -60.50 22.82 -9.33
N SER A 121 -60.20 23.53 -10.42
CA SER A 121 -60.60 24.89 -10.89
C SER A 121 -61.00 26.01 -9.91
N PRO A 122 -60.63 27.28 -10.23
CA PRO A 122 -61.74 28.21 -10.57
C PRO A 122 -61.54 29.12 -11.80
N TYR A 123 -60.54 28.93 -12.67
CA TYR A 123 -60.23 29.90 -13.74
C TYR A 123 -60.65 29.52 -15.16
N ALA A 124 -61.73 28.75 -15.33
CA ALA A 124 -62.31 28.48 -16.65
C ALA A 124 -63.76 28.98 -16.74
N CYS A 125 -63.92 30.30 -16.80
CA CYS A 125 -65.01 31.00 -17.49
C CYS A 125 -64.35 31.49 -18.80
N ILE A 126 -64.92 31.50 -20.01
CA ILE A 126 -66.21 31.93 -20.56
C ILE A 126 -66.29 31.29 -21.98
N TYR A 127 -67.44 30.81 -22.49
CA TYR A 127 -68.28 31.33 -23.60
C TYR A 127 -69.11 30.11 -24.07
N THR A 128 -70.42 30.08 -24.36
CA THR A 128 -71.43 31.07 -24.76
C THR A 128 -72.83 30.39 -24.74
N CYS A 129 -73.87 31.23 -24.68
CA CYS A 129 -75.33 30.98 -24.80
C CYS A 129 -76.07 30.47 -23.56
#